data_AF-A0A7Z2T2Q3-F1
#
_entry.id   AF-A0A7Z2T2Q3-F1
#
_cell.length_a   1.000
_cell.length_b   1.000
_cell.length_c   1.000
_cell.angle_alpha   90.00
_cell.angle_beta   90.00
_cell.angle_gamma   90.00
#
_symmetry.space_group_name_H-M   'P 1'
#
loop_
_entity.id
_entity.type
_entity.pdbx_description
1 polymer ?
#
loop_
_entity_poly.entity_id
_entity_poly.type
_entity_poly.pdbx_seq_one_letter_code
_entity_poly.pdbx_strand_id
1 'polypeptide(L)'
;MREKLIIGAILAGVVGCSNITNMFEEPEYTRQESNRTIESMLELQALPLQPEAVEEIEITRQSQYLDAYGIQSPVAVYKVETDAEQIKLTLKSYLGKTVYAPSYKVIDLKGNVVFDAHNHDFSVIPSSLTDSYRQEIESDILLPSASSPYFVVVYTSEDDLEGKTEVTLRPNTNKEETMYVEHDSVGIISAEFTLSGTKRSVVHSQTTSKDEELREQLRASIESGDVDAALDLVDQL
;
A
#
# COMPACT_ATOMS: atom_id res chain seq x y z
N MET A 1 -19.30 71.57 -38.03
CA MET A 1 -17.83 71.72 -38.16
C MET A 1 -17.24 70.38 -37.77
N ARG A 2 -16.99 69.44 -38.69
CA ARG A 2 -15.85 69.28 -39.63
C ARG A 2 -14.46 69.26 -38.97
N GLU A 3 -13.81 68.09 -39.13
CA GLU A 3 -12.35 67.82 -39.23
C GLU A 3 -11.56 67.82 -37.90
N LYS A 4 -10.62 66.92 -37.55
CA LYS A 4 -9.54 66.15 -38.25
C LYS A 4 -9.21 64.87 -37.44
N LEU A 5 -8.91 63.69 -38.05
CA LEU A 5 -7.57 63.17 -38.45
C LEU A 5 -6.60 63.09 -37.22
N ILE A 6 -5.87 62.02 -36.85
CA ILE A 6 -4.96 61.13 -37.60
C ILE A 6 -4.39 60.04 -36.64
N ILE A 7 -4.31 58.80 -37.14
CA ILE A 7 -3.15 57.88 -37.18
C ILE A 7 -2.24 57.71 -35.94
N GLY A 8 -2.03 56.46 -35.55
CA GLY A 8 -0.88 56.04 -34.76
C GLY A 8 -0.78 54.53 -34.61
N ALA A 9 -0.32 53.84 -35.66
CA ALA A 9 0.10 52.44 -35.58
C ALA A 9 1.35 52.30 -34.71
N ILE A 10 1.36 51.36 -33.76
CA ILE A 10 2.59 50.82 -33.18
C ILE A 10 2.59 49.31 -33.40
N LEU A 11 3.56 48.91 -34.21
CA LEU A 11 4.00 47.55 -34.47
C LEU A 11 4.93 47.07 -33.34
N ALA A 12 4.96 45.74 -33.21
CA ALA A 12 6.08 44.91 -32.77
C ALA A 12 6.34 44.70 -31.27
N GLY A 13 6.16 43.44 -30.85
CA GLY A 13 7.33 42.61 -30.54
C GLY A 13 7.39 42.00 -29.13
N VAL A 14 7.52 40.66 -29.13
CA VAL A 14 8.16 39.79 -28.11
C VAL A 14 7.40 39.72 -26.77
N VAL A 15 7.03 38.58 -26.19
CA VAL A 15 7.79 37.36 -25.94
C VAL A 15 6.78 36.21 -25.80
N GLY A 16 6.88 35.18 -26.65
CA GLY A 16 6.26 33.89 -26.34
C GLY A 16 7.12 33.23 -25.26
N CYS A 17 6.77 33.44 -24.00
CA CYS A 17 7.27 32.60 -22.93
C CYS A 17 6.67 31.21 -23.14
N SER A 18 7.42 30.33 -23.80
CA SER A 18 7.22 28.89 -23.68
C SER A 18 7.44 28.55 -22.20
N ASN A 19 6.33 28.47 -21.45
CA ASN A 19 6.34 27.87 -20.12
C ASN A 19 6.77 26.42 -20.31
N ILE A 20 8.05 26.15 -20.03
CA ILE A 20 8.50 24.82 -19.65
C ILE A 20 7.87 24.61 -18.27
N THR A 21 6.63 24.12 -18.27
CA THR A 21 6.00 23.59 -17.07
C THR A 21 6.82 22.38 -16.69
N ASN A 22 7.51 22.49 -15.57
CA ASN A 22 8.35 21.44 -15.03
C ASN A 22 7.56 20.14 -14.96
N MET A 23 8.11 19.13 -15.65
CA MET A 23 7.63 17.78 -15.79
C MET A 23 7.90 16.97 -14.51
N PHE A 24 7.39 17.47 -13.39
CA PHE A 24 7.29 16.73 -12.13
C PHE A 24 5.80 16.65 -11.81
N GLU A 25 5.14 15.61 -12.32
CA GLU A 25 3.87 15.18 -11.75
C GLU A 25 4.15 14.81 -10.30
N GLU A 26 3.57 15.58 -9.36
CA GLU A 26 3.44 15.08 -8.00
C GLU A 26 2.60 13.81 -8.09
N PRO A 27 3.00 12.70 -7.43
CA PRO A 27 2.22 11.47 -7.47
C PRO A 27 0.77 11.77 -7.05
N GLU A 28 -0.19 11.39 -7.90
CA GLU A 28 -1.61 11.52 -7.58
C GLU A 28 -1.97 10.43 -6.56
N TYR A 29 -2.19 10.83 -5.30
CA TYR A 29 -2.70 9.94 -4.25
C TYR A 29 -4.23 10.01 -4.18
N THR A 30 -4.85 8.90 -3.80
CA THR A 30 -6.28 8.88 -3.50
C THR A 30 -6.55 9.64 -2.20
N ARG A 31 -7.60 10.45 -2.18
CA ARG A 31 -8.06 11.18 -0.99
C ARG A 31 -9.51 10.84 -0.68
N GLN A 32 -9.81 10.67 0.60
CA GLN A 32 -11.16 10.41 1.11
C GLN A 32 -11.68 11.66 1.83
N GLU A 33 -11.90 12.73 1.08
CA GLU A 33 -12.30 14.03 1.64
C GLU A 33 -13.77 14.03 2.09
N SER A 34 -14.01 14.55 3.29
CA SER A 34 -15.34 14.82 3.83
C SER A 34 -15.28 15.89 4.91
N ASN A 35 -16.14 16.90 4.82
CA ASN A 35 -16.28 17.94 5.83
C ASN A 35 -17.26 17.56 6.96
N ARG A 36 -17.50 16.27 7.17
CA ARG A 36 -18.44 15.74 8.15
C ARG A 36 -17.73 14.83 9.15
N THR A 37 -18.09 14.99 10.41
CA THR A 37 -17.86 13.99 11.45
C THR A 37 -18.81 12.82 11.21
N ILE A 38 -18.26 11.61 11.16
CA ILE A 38 -18.97 10.37 10.91
C ILE A 38 -18.92 9.52 12.18
N GLU A 39 -20.04 8.91 12.54
CA GLU A 39 -20.19 8.10 13.77
C GLU A 39 -20.39 6.59 13.45
N SER A 40 -20.34 6.20 12.16
CA SER A 40 -20.61 4.82 11.72
C SER A 40 -19.76 4.40 10.52
N MET A 41 -19.35 3.13 10.48
CA MET A 41 -18.63 2.53 9.34
C MET A 41 -19.37 2.62 8.01
N LEU A 42 -20.71 2.58 8.04
CA LEU A 42 -21.55 2.59 6.84
C LEU A 42 -21.54 3.92 6.08
N GLU A 43 -21.15 5.00 6.75
CA GLU A 43 -21.13 6.35 6.18
C GLU A 43 -19.75 6.74 5.65
N LEU A 44 -18.71 5.96 5.97
CA LEU A 44 -17.35 6.20 5.52
C LEU A 44 -17.19 5.85 4.05
N GLN A 45 -16.44 6.70 3.35
CA GLN A 45 -15.94 6.38 2.02
C GLN A 45 -14.77 5.42 2.20
N ALA A 46 -14.95 4.14 1.88
CA ALA A 46 -13.89 3.14 1.97
C ALA A 46 -13.35 2.79 0.58
N LEU A 47 -12.03 2.72 0.45
CA LEU A 47 -11.36 2.25 -0.76
C LEU A 47 -11.33 0.71 -0.72
N PRO A 48 -11.72 0.00 -1.80
CA PRO A 48 -11.59 -1.45 -1.81
C PRO A 48 -10.11 -1.83 -1.71
N LEU A 49 -9.80 -2.79 -0.86
CA LEU A 49 -8.48 -3.37 -0.75
C LEU A 49 -8.59 -4.82 -1.21
N GLN A 50 -7.83 -5.17 -2.24
CA GLN A 50 -7.79 -6.50 -2.85
C GLN A 50 -6.51 -7.25 -2.45
N PRO A 51 -6.52 -8.60 -2.49
CA PRO A 51 -5.32 -9.37 -2.18
C PRO A 51 -4.17 -9.02 -3.12
N GLU A 52 -2.96 -8.83 -2.56
CA GLU A 52 -1.72 -8.47 -3.27
C GLU A 52 -1.77 -7.11 -4.00
N ALA A 53 -2.83 -6.31 -3.79
CA ALA A 53 -2.92 -4.95 -4.29
C ALA A 53 -2.39 -3.97 -3.24
N VAL A 54 -1.57 -3.02 -3.70
CA VAL A 54 -1.09 -1.91 -2.88
C VAL A 54 -1.98 -0.70 -3.16
N GLU A 55 -2.61 -0.18 -2.11
CA GLU A 55 -3.48 0.98 -2.19
C GLU A 55 -2.95 2.12 -1.31
N GLU A 56 -2.77 3.30 -1.90
CA GLU A 56 -2.21 4.46 -1.21
C GLU A 56 -3.27 5.55 -0.99
N ILE A 57 -3.37 6.05 0.24
CA ILE A 57 -4.28 7.13 0.64
C ILE A 57 -3.48 8.24 1.32
N GLU A 58 -3.75 9.48 0.92
CA GLU A 58 -3.29 10.66 1.63
C GLU A 58 -4.33 11.08 2.68
N ILE A 59 -3.93 11.04 3.95
CA ILE A 59 -4.70 11.59 5.07
C ILE A 59 -4.34 13.06 5.20
N THR A 60 -5.36 13.92 5.10
CA THR A 60 -5.25 15.37 5.22
C THR A 60 -6.21 15.87 6.29
N ARG A 61 -6.16 17.18 6.61
CA ARG A 61 -7.13 17.81 7.52
C ARG A 61 -8.56 17.82 6.94
N GLN A 62 -8.71 17.57 5.64
CA GLN A 62 -9.96 17.50 4.90
C GLN A 62 -10.44 16.07 4.73
N SER A 63 -9.63 15.08 5.11
CA SER A 63 -10.07 13.68 5.13
C SER A 63 -11.25 13.52 6.08
N GLN A 64 -12.09 12.53 5.77
CA GLN A 64 -13.22 12.17 6.61
C GLN A 64 -12.80 11.95 8.07
N TYR A 65 -13.60 12.47 8.99
CA TYR A 65 -13.32 12.44 10.42
C TYR A 65 -14.22 11.40 11.08
N LEU A 66 -13.62 10.45 11.80
CA LEU A 66 -14.35 9.44 12.56
C LEU A 66 -14.35 9.82 14.03
N ASP A 67 -15.55 9.84 14.63
CA ASP A 67 -15.76 10.00 16.08
C ASP A 67 -16.57 8.80 16.59
N ALA A 68 -15.95 7.63 16.57
CA ALA A 68 -16.55 6.37 16.98
C ALA A 68 -15.47 5.31 17.23
N TYR A 69 -15.81 4.23 17.92
CA TYR A 69 -14.92 3.07 18.14
C TYR A 69 -13.59 3.43 18.85
N GLY A 70 -13.57 4.51 19.63
CA GLY A 70 -12.37 5.03 20.28
C GLY A 70 -11.41 5.76 19.33
N ILE A 71 -11.89 6.16 18.15
CA ILE A 71 -11.18 6.95 17.16
C ILE A 71 -11.82 8.34 17.12
N GLN A 72 -11.01 9.39 17.25
CA GLN A 72 -11.42 10.79 17.19
C GLN A 72 -10.38 11.59 16.36
N SER A 73 -10.31 11.30 15.06
CA SER A 73 -9.33 11.90 14.16
C SER A 73 -9.75 11.81 12.69
N PRO A 74 -9.04 12.49 11.77
CA PRO A 74 -9.08 12.14 10.35
C PRO A 74 -8.67 10.68 10.15
N VAL A 75 -9.29 10.00 9.19
CA VAL A 75 -9.03 8.57 8.92
C VAL A 75 -8.85 8.27 7.44
N ALA A 76 -8.03 7.25 7.16
CA ALA A 76 -8.09 6.49 5.92
C ALA A 76 -8.82 5.17 6.18
N VAL A 77 -9.69 4.78 5.25
CA VAL A 77 -10.54 3.60 5.41
C VAL A 77 -10.40 2.70 4.19
N TYR A 78 -9.99 1.46 4.43
CA TYR A 78 -9.98 0.42 3.42
C TYR A 78 -11.06 -0.60 3.73
N LYS A 79 -11.73 -1.12 2.70
CA LYS A 79 -12.66 -2.24 2.80
C LYS A 79 -11.98 -3.50 2.29
N VAL A 80 -11.79 -4.49 3.15
CA VAL A 80 -11.11 -5.74 2.79
C VAL A 80 -12.04 -6.61 1.92
N GLU A 81 -11.61 -6.90 0.69
CA GLU A 81 -12.36 -7.73 -0.26
C GLU A 81 -11.85 -9.18 -0.23
N THR A 82 -12.25 -9.93 0.80
CA THR A 82 -11.91 -11.36 0.91
C THR A 82 -12.96 -12.15 1.69
N ASP A 83 -13.00 -13.46 1.44
CA ASP A 83 -13.72 -14.48 2.21
C ASP A 83 -12.77 -15.29 3.12
N ALA A 84 -11.47 -15.01 3.10
CA ALA A 84 -10.48 -15.70 3.93
C ALA A 84 -10.67 -15.39 5.42
N GLU A 85 -10.49 -16.41 6.25
CA GLU A 85 -10.58 -16.30 7.71
C GLU A 85 -9.30 -15.74 8.35
N GLN A 86 -8.23 -15.61 7.57
CA GLN A 86 -6.98 -15.04 8.02
C GLN A 86 -6.26 -14.32 6.88
N ILE A 87 -5.77 -13.12 7.18
CA ILE A 87 -4.95 -12.32 6.28
C ILE A 87 -3.66 -11.92 6.96
N LYS A 88 -2.64 -11.60 6.17
CA LYS A 88 -1.48 -10.82 6.59
C LYS A 88 -1.62 -9.44 5.99
N LEU A 89 -1.80 -8.43 6.83
CA LEU A 89 -1.88 -7.03 6.44
C LEU A 89 -0.51 -6.37 6.64
N THR A 90 -0.06 -5.62 5.64
CA THR A 90 1.11 -4.75 5.72
C THR A 90 0.66 -3.31 5.56
N LEU A 91 0.97 -2.47 6.56
CA LEU A 91 0.72 -1.03 6.51
C LEU A 91 2.05 -0.28 6.55
N LYS A 92 2.18 0.71 5.66
CA LYS A 92 3.35 1.59 5.59
C LYS A 92 2.92 3.05 5.69
N SER A 93 3.59 3.80 6.55
CA SER A 93 3.47 5.25 6.69
C SER A 93 4.74 5.91 6.20
N TYR A 94 4.65 6.70 5.12
CA TYR A 94 5.83 7.32 4.53
C TYR A 94 6.19 8.65 5.20
N LEU A 95 7.49 8.88 5.40
CA LEU A 95 7.98 10.11 5.99
C LEU A 95 7.91 11.26 4.98
N GLY A 96 7.22 12.33 5.38
CA GLY A 96 7.19 13.60 4.65
C GLY A 96 8.03 14.67 5.36
N LYS A 97 7.50 15.91 5.41
CA LYS A 97 8.07 16.99 6.26
C LYS A 97 7.87 16.72 7.75
N THR A 98 6.85 15.93 8.08
CA THR A 98 6.48 15.44 9.41
C THR A 98 6.36 13.92 9.35
N VAL A 99 6.37 13.25 10.51
CA VAL A 99 6.10 11.81 10.60
C VAL A 99 4.62 11.63 10.84
N TYR A 100 3.90 11.00 9.91
CA TYR A 100 2.57 10.51 10.25
C TYR A 100 2.69 9.37 11.24
N ALA A 101 1.99 9.45 12.37
CA ALA A 101 2.03 8.43 13.42
C ALA A 101 0.82 7.50 13.29
N PRO A 102 0.93 6.37 12.57
CA PRO A 102 -0.19 5.49 12.33
C PRO A 102 -0.56 4.70 13.58
N SER A 103 -1.84 4.62 13.86
CA SER A 103 -2.52 3.55 14.56
C SER A 103 -3.57 2.98 13.62
N TYR A 104 -4.01 1.73 13.82
CA TYR A 104 -5.11 1.21 13.02
C TYR A 104 -5.95 0.16 13.74
N LYS A 105 -7.22 0.09 13.35
CA LYS A 105 -8.15 -0.96 13.78
C LYS A 105 -8.68 -1.71 12.58
N VAL A 106 -8.93 -3.01 12.76
CA VAL A 106 -9.80 -3.76 11.87
C VAL A 106 -11.15 -3.91 12.53
N ILE A 107 -12.19 -3.39 11.88
CA ILE A 107 -13.54 -3.28 12.42
C ILE A 107 -14.50 -4.01 11.49
N ASP A 108 -15.38 -4.83 12.05
CA ASP A 108 -16.45 -5.45 11.27
C ASP A 108 -17.62 -4.49 10.99
N LEU A 109 -18.55 -4.88 10.12
CA LEU A 109 -19.71 -4.04 9.79
C LEU A 109 -20.59 -3.68 11.01
N LYS A 110 -20.57 -4.51 12.07
CA LYS A 110 -21.35 -4.27 13.30
C LYS A 110 -20.63 -3.33 14.26
N GLY A 111 -19.40 -2.93 13.95
CA GLY A 111 -18.59 -2.07 14.80
C GLY A 111 -17.73 -2.81 15.82
N ASN A 112 -17.60 -4.13 15.71
CA ASN A 112 -16.71 -4.90 16.57
C ASN A 112 -15.27 -4.74 16.09
N VAL A 113 -14.37 -4.35 17.00
CA VAL A 113 -12.93 -4.32 16.73
C VAL A 113 -12.40 -5.75 16.81
N VAL A 114 -11.88 -6.27 15.70
CA VAL A 114 -11.29 -7.62 15.62
C VAL A 114 -9.76 -7.60 15.70
N PHE A 115 -9.15 -6.45 15.41
CA PHE A 115 -7.71 -6.23 15.55
C PHE A 115 -7.43 -4.76 15.84
N ASP A 116 -6.36 -4.50 16.57
CA ASP A 116 -5.93 -3.17 16.98
C ASP A 116 -4.40 -3.14 17.02
N ALA A 117 -3.80 -2.10 16.44
CA ALA A 117 -2.37 -1.82 16.56
C ALA A 117 -2.16 -0.32 16.78
N HIS A 118 -1.14 -0.02 17.56
CA HIS A 118 -0.79 1.34 17.95
C HIS A 118 0.51 1.77 17.30
N ASN A 119 0.80 3.08 17.33
CA ASN A 119 2.00 3.62 16.70
C ASN A 119 3.31 2.96 17.15
N HIS A 120 3.40 2.61 18.44
CA HIS A 120 4.59 1.95 18.98
C HIS A 120 4.82 0.52 18.45
N ASP A 121 3.83 -0.09 17.80
CA ASP A 121 3.96 -1.40 17.16
C ASP A 121 4.64 -1.30 15.78
N PHE A 122 4.72 -0.09 15.20
CA PHE A 122 5.35 0.12 13.91
C PHE A 122 6.87 0.17 14.03
N SER A 123 7.53 -0.51 13.11
CA SER A 123 8.99 -0.47 12.97
C SER A 123 9.41 0.65 12.05
N VAL A 124 10.44 1.38 12.46
CA VAL A 124 11.10 2.40 11.64
C VAL A 124 12.00 1.73 10.61
N ILE A 125 11.71 1.96 9.32
CA ILE A 125 12.49 1.46 8.20
C ILE A 125 13.27 2.63 7.56
N PRO A 126 14.61 2.63 7.63
CA PRO A 126 15.41 3.70 7.05
C PRO A 126 15.30 3.70 5.52
N SER A 127 15.43 4.88 4.92
CA SER A 127 15.45 5.03 3.46
C SER A 127 16.60 4.23 2.84
N SER A 128 16.34 3.64 1.67
CA SER A 128 17.33 2.96 0.84
C SER A 128 17.46 3.67 -0.52
N LEU A 129 18.23 3.10 -1.46
CA LEU A 129 18.31 3.65 -2.83
C LEU A 129 16.97 3.60 -3.57
N THR A 130 16.05 2.71 -3.20
CA THR A 130 14.77 2.49 -3.88
C THR A 130 13.57 2.90 -3.04
N ASP A 131 13.75 3.06 -1.73
CA ASP A 131 12.65 3.22 -0.79
C ASP A 131 12.80 4.50 0.03
N SER A 132 11.70 5.21 0.20
CA SER A 132 11.58 6.28 1.17
C SER A 132 11.63 5.75 2.60
N TYR A 133 12.06 6.61 3.51
CA TYR A 133 11.97 6.34 4.94
C TYR A 133 10.49 6.17 5.32
N ARG A 134 10.18 5.17 6.14
CA ARG A 134 8.80 4.84 6.51
C ARG A 134 8.70 4.17 7.87
N GLN A 135 7.52 4.19 8.44
CA GLN A 135 7.12 3.28 9.51
C GLN A 135 6.33 2.12 8.88
N GLU A 136 6.57 0.89 9.32
CA GLU A 136 5.96 -0.31 8.75
C GLU A 136 5.53 -1.29 9.84
N ILE A 137 4.36 -1.91 9.67
CA ILE A 137 3.90 -3.03 10.48
C ILE A 137 3.37 -4.14 9.56
N GLU A 138 3.68 -5.37 9.92
CA GLU A 138 2.99 -6.56 9.40
C GLU A 138 2.14 -7.17 10.51
N SER A 139 0.94 -7.61 10.18
CA SER A 139 0.02 -8.18 11.16
C SER A 139 -0.73 -9.38 10.59
N ASP A 140 -0.71 -10.48 11.32
CA ASP A 140 -1.55 -11.65 11.04
C ASP A 140 -2.90 -11.48 11.74
N ILE A 141 -3.96 -11.34 10.95
CA ILE A 141 -5.29 -10.95 11.42
C ILE A 141 -6.28 -12.08 11.15
N LEU A 142 -6.99 -12.51 12.19
CA LEU A 142 -8.10 -13.45 12.08
C LEU A 142 -9.40 -12.70 11.81
N LEU A 143 -10.12 -13.11 10.77
CA LEU A 143 -11.37 -12.54 10.31
C LEU A 143 -12.51 -13.54 10.52
N PRO A 144 -13.29 -13.43 11.61
CA PRO A 144 -14.48 -14.26 11.82
C PRO A 144 -15.45 -14.24 10.61
N SER A 145 -15.71 -15.38 9.98
CA SER A 145 -16.44 -15.44 8.70
C SER A 145 -17.89 -14.88 8.76
N ALA A 146 -18.48 -14.76 9.95
CA ALA A 146 -19.84 -14.22 10.17
C ALA A 146 -19.96 -12.67 10.17
N SER A 147 -18.85 -11.97 9.96
CA SER A 147 -18.75 -10.52 10.20
C SER A 147 -18.26 -9.70 8.99
N SER A 148 -18.14 -10.31 7.81
CA SER A 148 -17.83 -9.60 6.55
C SER A 148 -18.92 -8.57 6.18
N PRO A 149 -18.58 -7.38 5.64
CA PRO A 149 -17.22 -6.91 5.31
C PRO A 149 -16.43 -6.39 6.52
N TYR A 150 -15.11 -6.40 6.37
CA TYR A 150 -14.15 -5.81 7.31
C TYR A 150 -13.57 -4.50 6.78
N PHE A 151 -13.30 -3.58 7.70
CA PHE A 151 -12.73 -2.28 7.42
C PHE A 151 -11.40 -2.12 8.16
N VAL A 152 -10.34 -1.75 7.45
CA VAL A 152 -9.09 -1.29 8.05
C VAL A 152 -9.20 0.23 8.17
N VAL A 153 -9.25 0.72 9.40
CA VAL A 153 -9.34 2.15 9.71
C VAL A 153 -7.99 2.60 10.25
N VAL A 154 -7.27 3.39 9.46
CA VAL A 154 -5.97 3.95 9.82
C VAL A 154 -6.16 5.39 10.28
N TYR A 155 -5.55 5.73 11.40
CA TYR A 155 -5.78 6.98 12.11
C TYR A 155 -4.55 7.36 12.96
N THR A 156 -4.57 8.52 13.61
CA THR A 156 -3.56 8.90 14.61
C THR A 156 -4.27 9.20 15.92
N SER A 157 -3.83 8.59 17.02
CA SER A 157 -4.43 8.86 18.33
C SER A 157 -3.93 10.20 18.90
N GLU A 158 -4.68 10.80 19.83
CA GLU A 158 -4.25 12.03 20.50
C GLU A 158 -2.91 11.85 21.23
N ASP A 159 -2.73 10.72 21.90
CA ASP A 159 -1.50 10.37 22.61
C ASP A 159 -0.30 10.28 21.64
N ASP A 160 -0.52 9.78 20.42
CA ASP A 160 0.53 9.67 19.40
C ASP A 160 0.94 11.05 18.84
N LEU A 161 0.06 12.07 18.86
CA LEU A 161 0.38 13.40 18.31
C LEU A 161 1.41 14.18 19.14
N GLU A 162 1.52 13.89 20.44
CA GLU A 162 2.54 14.48 21.31
C GLU A 162 3.91 13.78 21.18
N GLY A 163 3.96 12.71 20.39
CA GLY A 163 5.13 11.87 20.18
C GLY A 163 6.11 12.41 19.14
N LYS A 164 7.27 11.76 19.11
CA LYS A 164 8.33 12.00 18.12
C LYS A 164 8.98 10.68 17.72
N THR A 165 9.35 10.57 16.45
CA THR A 165 10.06 9.41 15.92
C THR A 165 11.54 9.74 15.74
N GLU A 166 12.40 8.82 16.17
CA GLU A 166 13.84 8.90 15.96
C GLU A 166 14.20 8.45 14.53
N VAL A 167 14.75 9.38 13.75
CA VAL A 167 15.13 9.19 12.36
C VAL A 167 16.64 9.21 12.25
N THR A 168 17.23 8.08 11.87
CA THR A 168 18.66 8.01 11.53
C THR A 168 18.82 8.19 10.03
N LEU A 169 19.36 9.34 9.64
CA LEU A 169 19.70 9.65 8.26
C LEU A 169 21.18 9.35 8.01
N ARG A 170 21.45 8.84 6.81
CA ARG A 170 22.78 8.79 6.23
C ARG A 170 22.82 9.77 5.06
N PRO A 171 22.96 11.10 5.31
CA PRO A 171 23.27 12.02 4.24
C PRO A 171 24.55 11.54 3.54
N ASN A 172 24.83 11.92 2.28
CA ASN A 172 25.95 11.46 1.42
C ASN A 172 27.39 11.57 2.00
N THR A 173 27.53 11.79 3.30
CA THR A 173 28.70 11.64 4.13
C THR A 173 28.70 10.27 4.85
N ASN A 174 29.86 9.68 5.15
CA ASN A 174 29.94 8.45 5.97
C ASN A 174 29.61 8.69 7.47
N LYS A 175 28.70 9.61 7.78
CA LYS A 175 28.27 9.96 9.12
C LYS A 175 26.77 9.75 9.24
N GLU A 176 26.38 9.06 10.30
CA GLU A 176 24.98 8.94 10.69
C GLU A 176 24.59 10.18 11.49
N GLU A 177 23.46 10.78 11.12
CA GLU A 177 22.85 11.87 11.87
C GLU A 177 21.48 11.40 12.37
N THR A 178 21.30 11.46 13.68
CA THR A 178 20.03 11.15 14.32
C THR A 178 19.27 12.45 14.57
N MET A 179 18.02 12.49 14.11
CA MET A 179 17.09 13.59 14.36
C MET A 179 15.78 13.06 14.93
N TYR A 180 15.11 13.87 15.74
CA TYR A 180 13.76 13.58 16.18
C TYR A 180 12.80 14.38 15.32
N VAL A 181 11.81 13.71 14.76
CA VAL A 181 10.76 14.35 13.94
C VAL A 181 9.43 14.22 14.67
N GLU A 182 8.78 15.35 14.87
CA GLU A 182 7.47 15.43 15.52
C GLU A 182 6.42 14.66 14.72
N HIS A 183 5.50 14.03 15.44
CA HIS A 183 4.36 13.35 14.85
C HIS A 183 3.34 14.35 14.28
N ASP A 184 2.57 13.90 13.30
CA ASP A 184 1.47 14.65 12.68
C ASP A 184 0.29 13.71 12.39
N SER A 185 -0.89 14.30 12.30
CA SER A 185 -2.17 13.66 11.96
C SER A 185 -2.38 13.50 10.46
N VAL A 186 -1.46 14.00 9.64
CA VAL A 186 -1.54 13.96 8.18
C VAL A 186 -0.32 13.27 7.58
N GLY A 187 -0.54 12.54 6.48
CA GLY A 187 0.53 11.85 5.77
C GLY A 187 0.00 10.85 4.76
N ILE A 188 0.91 10.05 4.22
CA ILE A 188 0.62 9.06 3.18
C ILE A 188 0.72 7.68 3.80
N ILE A 189 -0.35 6.90 3.64
CA ILE A 189 -0.41 5.51 4.05
C ILE A 189 -0.56 4.63 2.82
N SER A 190 0.18 3.52 2.79
CA SER A 190 -0.12 2.41 1.90
C SER A 190 -0.55 1.18 2.69
N ALA A 191 -1.51 0.46 2.13
CA ALA A 191 -2.00 -0.79 2.64
C ALA A 191 -1.91 -1.87 1.57
N GLU A 192 -1.49 -3.06 1.97
CA GLU A 192 -1.49 -4.28 1.17
C GLU A 192 -1.89 -5.43 2.09
N PHE A 193 -2.63 -6.43 1.60
CA PHE A 193 -2.75 -7.68 2.34
C PHE A 193 -2.57 -8.90 1.44
N THR A 194 -2.17 -9.98 2.07
CA THR A 194 -2.08 -11.31 1.48
C THR A 194 -2.95 -12.29 2.26
N LEU A 195 -3.37 -13.37 1.62
CA LEU A 195 -4.19 -14.39 2.27
C LEU A 195 -3.30 -15.31 3.12
N SER A 196 -3.50 -15.31 4.43
CA SER A 196 -2.78 -16.19 5.36
C SER A 196 -3.51 -17.53 5.44
N GLY A 197 -3.42 -18.35 4.39
CA GLY A 197 -4.33 -19.50 4.33
C GLY A 197 -4.22 -20.43 3.13
N THR A 198 -3.30 -20.17 2.21
CA THR A 198 -2.72 -21.24 1.41
C THR A 198 -1.24 -21.17 1.73
N LYS A 199 -0.68 -22.22 2.35
CA LYS A 199 0.65 -22.64 1.90
C LYS A 199 0.55 -22.55 0.39
N ARG A 200 1.30 -21.66 -0.26
CA ARG A 200 1.93 -22.07 -1.50
C ARG A 200 2.64 -23.36 -1.09
N SER A 201 1.95 -24.50 -1.24
CA SER A 201 2.63 -25.68 -1.71
C SER A 201 3.49 -25.11 -2.79
N VAL A 202 4.78 -25.20 -2.56
CA VAL A 202 5.77 -25.22 -3.60
C VAL A 202 5.34 -26.37 -4.51
N VAL A 203 4.33 -26.11 -5.34
CA VAL A 203 4.38 -26.42 -6.74
C VAL A 203 5.38 -25.34 -7.19
N HIS A 204 6.70 -25.51 -7.00
CA HIS A 204 7.44 -26.37 -7.92
C HIS A 204 6.48 -26.85 -9.00
N SER A 205 6.29 -26.01 -10.00
CA SER A 205 6.26 -26.56 -11.34
C SER A 205 7.57 -27.35 -11.50
N GLN A 206 7.61 -28.54 -10.93
CA GLN A 206 7.92 -29.68 -11.74
C GLN A 206 6.84 -29.69 -12.82
N THR A 207 7.05 -28.87 -13.85
CA THR A 207 7.27 -29.50 -15.15
C THR A 207 8.36 -30.54 -14.95
N THR A 208 8.02 -31.69 -14.37
CA THR A 208 8.49 -32.94 -14.91
C THR A 208 7.91 -32.89 -16.30
N SER A 209 8.74 -32.43 -17.25
CA SER A 209 8.36 -32.54 -18.65
C SER A 209 8.00 -34.01 -18.84
N LYS A 210 6.97 -34.27 -19.64
CA LYS A 210 6.59 -35.63 -20.02
C LYS A 210 7.81 -36.50 -20.38
N ASP A 211 8.87 -35.86 -20.86
CA ASP A 211 10.17 -36.45 -21.18
C ASP A 211 10.94 -36.99 -19.96
N GLU A 212 10.83 -36.40 -18.78
CA GLU A 212 11.50 -36.91 -17.57
C GLU A 212 10.80 -38.17 -17.04
N GLU A 213 9.48 -38.24 -17.14
CA GLU A 213 8.71 -39.45 -16.82
C GLU A 213 9.00 -40.56 -17.85
N LEU A 214 9.03 -40.23 -19.14
CA LEU A 214 9.39 -41.17 -20.20
C LEU A 214 10.84 -41.66 -20.09
N ARG A 215 11.78 -40.81 -19.66
CA ARG A 215 13.19 -41.19 -19.42
C ARG A 215 13.34 -42.12 -18.23
N GLU A 216 12.58 -41.92 -17.16
CA GLU A 216 12.62 -42.82 -16.01
C GLU A 216 11.96 -44.17 -16.33
N GLN A 217 10.87 -44.17 -17.10
CA GLN A 217 10.26 -45.41 -17.62
C GLN A 217 11.21 -46.15 -18.56
N LEU A 218 11.90 -45.42 -19.45
CA LEU A 218 12.91 -46.01 -20.33
C LEU A 218 14.04 -46.65 -19.52
N ARG A 219 14.51 -45.97 -18.48
CA ARG A 219 15.57 -46.48 -17.60
C ARG A 219 15.13 -47.76 -16.88
N ALA A 220 13.90 -47.79 -16.35
CA ALA A 220 13.36 -48.98 -15.70
C ALA A 220 13.23 -50.17 -16.66
N SER A 221 12.76 -49.96 -17.90
CA SER A 221 12.65 -51.01 -18.92
C SER A 221 14.01 -51.57 -19.34
N ILE A 222 15.04 -50.72 -19.43
CA ILE A 222 16.43 -51.15 -19.68
C ILE A 222 16.96 -51.99 -18.51
N GLU A 223 16.71 -51.56 -17.26
CA GLU A 223 17.17 -52.28 -16.07
C GLU A 223 16.47 -53.63 -15.88
N SER A 224 15.21 -53.77 -16.31
CA SER A 224 14.49 -55.05 -16.32
C SER A 224 14.79 -55.94 -17.53
N GLY A 225 15.52 -55.43 -18.52
CA GLY A 225 15.87 -56.15 -19.75
C GLY A 225 14.70 -56.30 -20.75
N ASP A 226 13.68 -55.45 -20.64
CA ASP A 226 12.54 -55.43 -21.56
C ASP A 226 12.84 -54.50 -22.74
N VAL A 227 13.46 -55.08 -23.76
CA VAL A 227 14.00 -54.34 -24.91
C VAL A 227 12.90 -53.75 -25.79
N ASP A 228 11.75 -54.43 -25.92
CA ASP A 228 10.65 -53.97 -26.78
C ASP A 228 9.96 -52.76 -26.14
N ALA A 229 9.70 -52.79 -24.84
CA ALA A 229 9.15 -51.64 -24.10
C ALA A 229 10.10 -50.44 -24.09
N ALA A 230 11.42 -50.67 -24.03
CA ALA A 230 12.42 -49.62 -24.11
C ALA A 230 12.43 -48.93 -25.49
N LEU A 231 12.26 -49.68 -26.58
CA LEU A 231 12.22 -49.11 -27.93
C LEU A 231 10.98 -48.22 -28.15
N ASP A 232 9.81 -48.67 -27.69
CA ASP A 232 8.57 -47.88 -27.80
C ASP A 232 8.61 -46.56 -27.00
N LEU A 233 9.37 -46.52 -25.91
CA LEU A 233 9.55 -45.33 -25.08
C LEU A 233 10.58 -44.35 -25.67
N VAL A 234 11.59 -44.84 -26.40
CA VAL A 234 12.52 -43.99 -27.14
C VAL A 234 11.80 -43.26 -28.27
N ASP A 235 10.84 -43.89 -28.95
CA ASP A 235 10.08 -43.27 -30.05
C ASP A 235 9.10 -42.18 -29.57
N GLN A 236 8.77 -42.17 -28.27
CA GLN A 236 7.88 -41.18 -27.65
C GLN A 236 8.61 -39.99 -27.02
N LEU A 237 9.94 -40.10 -26.87
CA LEU A 237 10.87 -39.06 -26.41
C LEU A 237 11.41 -38.21 -27.57
#